data_AF-A0AAX1N3Y1-F1
#
_entry.id   AF-A0AAX1N3Y1-F1
#
_cell.length_a   1.000
_cell.length_b   1.000
_cell.length_c   1.000
_cell.angle_alpha   90.00
_cell.angle_beta   90.00
_cell.angle_gamma   90.00
#
_symmetry.space_group_name_H-M   'P 1'
#
loop_
_entity.id
_entity.type
_entity.pdbx_description
1 polymer ?
#
loop_
_entity_poly.entity_id
_entity_poly.type
_entity_poly.pdbx_seq_one_letter_code
_entity_poly.pdbx_strand_id
1 'polypeptide(L)' 'MFEIKNEEQYDICSKKIDQFVDLVGDNTNENDPNYIELMLYTDAVEKYDKIHYSFNKNSLTEEIEVLKLENDK' A
#
# COMPACT_ATOMS: atom_id res chain seq x y z
N MET A 1 -9.30 -16.51 3.37
CA MET A 1 -9.08 -15.07 3.10
C MET A 1 -7.80 -14.96 2.30
N PHE A 2 -7.79 -14.15 1.24
CA PHE A 2 -6.61 -13.98 0.37
C PHE A 2 -5.49 -13.27 1.13
N GLU A 3 -4.24 -13.70 0.94
CA GLU A 3 -3.09 -13.17 1.69
C GLU A 3 -1.81 -13.28 0.85
N ILE A 4 -1.06 -12.18 0.81
CA ILE A 4 0.23 -12.07 0.13
C ILE A 4 1.33 -12.67 1.03
N LYS A 5 2.15 -13.55 0.47
CA LYS A 5 3.17 -14.30 1.21
C LYS A 5 4.61 -13.90 0.88
N ASN A 6 4.82 -13.22 -0.23
CA ASN A 6 6.13 -12.81 -0.71
C ASN A 6 6.05 -11.56 -1.58
N GLU A 7 7.21 -10.99 -1.88
CA GLU A 7 7.36 -9.75 -2.64
C GLU A 7 6.88 -9.88 -4.09
N GLU A 8 7.06 -11.03 -4.74
CA GLU A 8 6.55 -11.26 -6.10
C GLU A 8 5.01 -11.18 -6.14
N GLN A 9 4.33 -11.78 -5.16
CA GLN A 9 2.88 -11.67 -5.03
C GLN A 9 2.45 -10.24 -4.73
N TYR A 10 3.22 -9.51 -3.93
CA TYR A 10 2.98 -8.09 -3.66
C TYR A 10 3.00 -7.27 -4.95
N ASP A 11 4.08 -7.37 -5.74
CA ASP A 11 4.23 -6.64 -6.99
C ASP A 11 3.13 -6.96 -8.01
N ILE A 12 2.73 -8.23 -8.10
CA ILE A 12 1.63 -8.66 -8.97
C ILE A 12 0.31 -8.08 -8.49
N CYS A 13 0.03 -8.12 -7.18
CA CYS A 13 -1.21 -7.57 -6.61
C CYS A 13 -1.28 -6.05 -6.79
N SER A 14 -0.19 -5.32 -6.57
CA SER A 14 -0.13 -3.87 -6.78
C SER A 14 -0.41 -3.51 -8.24
N LYS A 15 0.18 -4.21 -9.21
CA LYS A 15 -0.13 -4.01 -10.64
C LYS A 15 -1.59 -4.32 -10.97
N LYS A 16 -2.19 -5.29 -10.29
CA LYS A 16 -3.61 -5.62 -10.47
C LYS A 16 -4.52 -4.52 -9.95
N ILE A 17 -4.19 -3.95 -8.78
CA ILE A 17 -4.89 -2.79 -8.23
C ILE A 17 -4.86 -1.64 -9.24
N ASP A 18 -3.70 -1.29 -9.79
CA ASP A 18 -3.58 -0.23 -10.80
C ASP A 18 -4.49 -0.48 -12.01
N GLN A 19 -4.52 -1.71 -12.52
CA GLN A 19 -5.40 -2.09 -13.63
C GLN A 19 -6.88 -1.97 -13.27
N PHE A 20 -7.26 -2.38 -12.06
CA PHE A 20 -8.65 -2.32 -11.64
C PHE A 20 -9.10 -0.89 -11.37
N VAL A 21 -8.25 -0.02 -10.83
CA VAL A 21 -8.55 1.40 -10.62
C VAL A 21 -8.85 2.11 -11.95
N ASP A 22 -8.16 1.75 -13.04
CA ASP A 22 -8.47 2.28 -14.38
C ASP A 22 -9.81 1.75 -14.94
N LEU A 23 -10.23 0.56 -14.50
CA LEU A 23 -11.46 -0.10 -14.96
C LEU A 23 -12.70 0.29 -14.15
N VAL A 24 -12.55 0.49 -12.84
CA VAL A 24 -13.65 0.89 -11.95
C VAL A 24 -13.66 2.40 -11.81
N GLY A 25 -14.70 3.04 -12.33
CA GLY A 25 -14.90 4.48 -12.17
C GLY A 25 -15.73 4.79 -10.92
N ASP A 26 -15.91 6.09 -10.64
CA ASP A 26 -16.68 6.58 -9.49
C ASP A 26 -18.15 6.11 -9.43
N ASN A 27 -18.69 5.60 -10.55
CA ASN A 27 -20.06 5.10 -10.65
C ASN A 27 -20.15 3.57 -10.70
N THR A 28 -19.03 2.85 -10.54
CA THR A 28 -19.03 1.38 -10.55
C THR A 28 -19.76 0.87 -9.31
N ASN A 29 -20.67 -0.09 -9.52
CA ASN A 29 -21.46 -0.67 -8.43
C ASN A 29 -20.55 -1.49 -7.50
N GLU A 30 -20.81 -1.45 -6.20
CA GLU A 30 -20.10 -2.25 -5.20
C GLU A 30 -20.20 -3.78 -5.42
N ASN A 31 -21.22 -4.23 -6.15
CA ASN A 31 -21.41 -5.62 -6.54
C ASN A 31 -20.74 -5.97 -7.88
N ASP A 32 -20.07 -5.01 -8.53
CA ASP A 32 -19.31 -5.28 -9.75
C ASP A 32 -18.14 -6.21 -9.42
N PRO A 33 -17.94 -7.30 -10.18
CA PRO A 33 -16.84 -8.23 -9.93
C PRO A 33 -15.47 -7.57 -9.88
N ASN A 34 -15.22 -6.56 -10.72
CA ASN A 34 -13.94 -5.83 -10.74
C ASN A 34 -13.74 -5.00 -9.47
N TYR A 35 -14.82 -4.42 -8.94
CA TYR A 35 -14.78 -3.67 -7.69
C TYR A 35 -14.52 -4.59 -6.49
N ILE A 36 -15.19 -5.74 -6.46
CA ILE A 36 -14.96 -6.76 -5.43
C ILE A 36 -13.53 -7.28 -5.48
N GLU A 37 -12.99 -7.58 -6.66
CA GLU A 37 -11.60 -8.00 -6.82
C GLU A 37 -10.61 -6.92 -6.38
N LEU A 38 -10.83 -5.66 -6.79
CA LEU A 38 -10.02 -4.52 -6.34
C LEU A 38 -9.94 -4.44 -4.82
N MET A 39 -11.09 -4.56 -4.13
CA MET A 39 -11.15 -4.54 -2.66
C MET A 39 -10.32 -5.68 -2.05
N LEU A 40 -10.43 -6.90 -2.58
CA LEU A 40 -9.69 -8.06 -2.09
C LEU A 40 -8.17 -7.90 -2.25
N TYR A 41 -7.70 -7.38 -3.38
CA TYR A 41 -6.28 -7.12 -3.58
C TYR A 41 -5.78 -5.98 -2.68
N THR A 42 -6.57 -4.91 -2.55
CA THR A 42 -6.24 -3.75 -1.71
C THR A 42 -6.09 -4.15 -0.25
N ASP A 43 -7.03 -4.92 0.30
CA ASP A 43 -6.96 -5.41 1.69
C ASP A 43 -5.71 -6.27 1.92
N ALA A 44 -5.34 -7.10 0.94
CA ALA A 44 -4.17 -7.97 1.06
C ALA A 44 -2.85 -7.20 0.99
N VAL A 45 -2.74 -6.23 0.08
CA VAL A 45 -1.58 -5.33 -0.05
C VAL A 45 -1.43 -4.49 1.22
N GLU A 46 -2.50 -3.89 1.72
CA GLU A 46 -2.47 -3.09 2.95
C GLU A 46 -1.99 -3.91 4.15
N LYS A 47 -2.45 -5.17 4.27
CA LYS A 47 -2.01 -6.07 5.34
C LYS A 47 -0.52 -6.39 5.22
N TYR A 48 -0.03 -6.66 4.01
CA TYR A 48 1.38 -6.93 3.77
C TYR A 48 2.24 -5.70 4.06
N ASP A 49 1.81 -4.51 3.61
CA ASP A 49 2.48 -3.24 3.89
C ASP A 49 2.60 -2.96 5.37
N LYS A 50 1.54 -3.17 6.15
CA LYS A 50 1.59 -3.01 7.60
C LYS A 50 2.60 -3.92 8.29
N ILE A 51 2.90 -5.08 7.71
CA ILE A 51 3.85 -6.04 8.30
C ILE A 51 5.28 -5.75 7.84
N HIS A 52 5.46 -5.42 6.56
CA HIS A 52 6.78 -5.36 5.92
C HIS A 52 7.32 -3.93 5.72
N TYR A 53 6.43 -2.97 5.56
CA TYR A 53 6.74 -1.57 5.23
C TYR A 53 6.13 -0.57 6.22
N SER A 54 5.63 -1.04 7.37
CA SER A 54 5.12 -0.15 8.41
C SER A 54 6.22 0.81 8.84
N PHE A 55 6.00 2.09 8.53
CA PHE A 55 6.89 3.18 8.96
C PHE A 55 7.09 3.08 10.46
N ASN A 56 8.30 2.67 10.85
CA ASN A 56 8.74 2.84 12.21
C ASN A 56 8.76 4.35 12.43
N LYS A 57 7.82 4.85 13.24
CA LYS A 57 7.66 6.26 13.60
C LYS A 57 8.95 6.89 14.15
N ASN A 58 9.97 6.09 14.44
CA ASN A 58 11.32 6.48 14.79
C ASN A 58 12.09 7.17 13.63
N SER A 59 11.79 6.89 12.36
CA SER A 59 12.52 7.48 11.21
C SER A 59 12.31 9.00 11.07
N LEU A 60 11.10 9.50 11.39
CA LEU A 60 10.84 10.95 11.38
C LEU A 60 11.62 11.70 12.47
N THR A 61 11.94 11.02 13.58
CA THR A 61 12.75 11.63 14.64
C THR A 61 14.20 11.78 14.20
N GLU A 62 14.72 10.80 13.44
CA GLU A 62 16.08 10.82 12.90
C GLU A 62 16.26 11.93 11.85
N GLU A 63 15.30 12.12 10.94
CA GLU A 63 15.35 13.21 9.95
C GLU A 63 15.29 14.61 10.59
N ILE A 64 14.48 14.78 11.65
CA ILE A 64 14.41 16.06 12.39
C ILE A 64 15.70 16.32 13.18
N GLU A 65 16.36 15.29 13.71
CA GLU A 65 17.61 15.43 14.47
C GLU A 65 18.80 15.75 13.56
N VAL A 66 18.90 15.14 12.37
CA VAL A 66 19.91 15.48 11.36
C VAL A 66 19.77 16.93 10.90
N LEU A 67 18.56 17.40 10.58
CA LEU A 67 18.33 18.79 10.18
C LEU A 67 18.68 19.81 11.27
N LYS A 68 18.54 19.45 12.55
CA LYS A 68 18.93 20.34 13.66
C LYS A 68 20.44 20.43 13.81
N LEU A 69 21.17 19.33 13.63
CA LEU A 69 22.63 19.29 13.76
C LEU A 69 23.37 20.02 12.62
N GLU A 70 22.76 20.10 11.43
CA GLU A 70 23.34 20.80 10.28
C GLU A 70 23.18 22.32 10.33
N ASN A 71 22.19 22.84 11.08
CA ASN A 71 21.95 24.28 11.23
C ASN A 71 22.69 24.90 12.44
N ASP A 72 23.41 24.10 13.23
CA ASP A 72 24.17 24.52 14.42
C ASP A 72 25.71 24.48 14.22
N LYS A 73 26.19 24.46 12.96
CA LYS A 73 27.62 24.59 12.59
C LYS A 73 27.87 25.85 11.77
#